data_AF-A0AA89B4V3-F1
#
_entry.id   AF-A0AA89B4V3-F1
#
_cell.length_a   1.000
_cell.length_b   1.000
_cell.length_c   1.000
_cell.angle_alpha   90.00
_cell.angle_beta   90.00
_cell.angle_gamma   90.00
#
_symmetry.space_group_name_H-M   'P 1'
#
loop_
_entity.id
_entity.type
_entity.pdbx_description
1 polymer ?
#
loop_
_entity_poly.entity_id
_entity_poly.type
_entity_poly.pdbx_seq_one_letter_code
_entity_poly.pdbx_strand_id
1 'polypeptide(L)'
;MVLVKNVPPDSDESVSELVEHFFLVNHPDHYLTHQVVYNANKLAKLVKEKKSKQNWLEYYQLKYSRNQSTRPMMKIAEERENVTSNPKAIMPAAFVSFKTRWGAAVCAQTQQSRNPTIWLTEWASELRDVYWENLAIPYVSLSIRKLIITVAFFFLTFFFMNPIAFVQSLANIEGIEKEAPFLKAIIEVSVLSFIDLFSIYSFTPIASLMPLKHGIRLVFNHLLFMDLLVLFKICFPSSSMVVLLSGLGWSLGSR
;
A
#
# COMPACT_ATOMS: atom_id res chain seq x y z
N MET A 1 -18.81 -12.37 -3.81
CA MET A 1 -17.71 -13.33 -3.59
C MET A 1 -16.92 -12.89 -2.38
N VAL A 2 -16.31 -13.83 -1.69
CA VAL A 2 -15.43 -13.60 -0.54
C VAL A 2 -14.05 -14.15 -0.91
N LEU A 3 -12.99 -13.44 -0.56
CA LEU A 3 -11.62 -13.90 -0.71
C LEU A 3 -11.19 -14.55 0.60
N VAL A 4 -10.84 -15.83 0.53
CA VAL A 4 -10.31 -16.61 1.65
C VAL A 4 -8.79 -16.67 1.52
N LYS A 5 -8.07 -16.37 2.59
CA LYS A 5 -6.60 -16.42 2.67
C LYS A 5 -6.15 -17.25 3.87
N ASN A 6 -4.91 -17.75 3.78
CA ASN A 6 -4.28 -18.53 4.83
C ASN A 6 -5.12 -19.75 5.24
N VAL A 7 -5.55 -20.50 4.23
CA VAL A 7 -6.08 -21.87 4.39
C VAL A 7 -4.94 -22.72 4.99
N PRO A 8 -5.17 -23.49 6.07
CA PRO A 8 -4.14 -24.33 6.64
C PRO A 8 -3.71 -25.41 5.63
N PRO A 9 -2.41 -25.75 5.55
CA PRO A 9 -1.97 -26.87 4.72
C PRO A 9 -2.35 -28.20 5.40
N ASP A 10 -2.93 -29.10 4.63
CA ASP A 10 -3.14 -30.50 5.01
C ASP A 10 -2.15 -31.40 4.23
N SER A 11 -1.87 -32.60 4.74
CA SER A 11 -1.07 -33.61 4.02
C SER A 11 -1.90 -34.46 3.08
N ASP A 12 -3.18 -34.64 3.39
CA ASP A 12 -4.02 -35.68 2.80
C ASP A 12 -5.05 -35.09 1.81
N GLU A 13 -5.50 -33.85 2.04
CA GLU A 13 -6.46 -33.12 1.20
C GLU A 13 -5.80 -31.98 0.40
N SER A 14 -6.28 -31.74 -0.83
CA SER A 14 -5.92 -30.53 -1.57
C SER A 14 -6.61 -29.29 -1.02
N VAL A 15 -6.04 -28.10 -1.29
CA VAL A 15 -6.66 -26.81 -0.92
C VAL A 15 -8.07 -26.64 -1.52
N SER A 16 -8.38 -27.32 -2.64
CA SER A 16 -9.72 -27.30 -3.24
C SER A 16 -10.72 -28.07 -2.38
N GLU A 17 -10.40 -29.32 -2.04
CA GLU A 17 -11.24 -30.22 -1.26
C GLU A 17 -11.46 -29.67 0.16
N LEU A 18 -10.39 -29.20 0.80
CA LEU A 18 -10.44 -28.61 2.14
C LEU A 18 -11.33 -27.36 2.19
N VAL A 19 -11.28 -26.49 1.17
CA VAL A 19 -12.17 -25.32 1.06
C VAL A 19 -13.62 -25.77 0.82
N GLU A 20 -13.85 -26.73 -0.06
CA GLU A 20 -15.19 -27.26 -0.33
C GLU A 20 -15.83 -27.88 0.93
N HIS A 21 -15.12 -28.79 1.60
CA HIS A 21 -15.57 -29.42 2.84
C HIS A 21 -15.84 -28.36 3.93
N PHE A 22 -14.93 -27.40 4.12
CA PHE A 22 -15.10 -26.32 5.11
C PHE A 22 -16.36 -25.48 4.86
N PHE A 23 -16.64 -25.08 3.62
CA PHE A 23 -17.82 -24.24 3.31
C PHE A 23 -19.12 -25.03 3.20
N LEU A 24 -19.09 -26.32 2.84
CA LEU A 24 -20.27 -27.19 2.92
C LEU A 24 -20.70 -27.46 4.35
N VAL A 25 -19.76 -27.65 5.29
CA VAL A 25 -20.07 -27.87 6.72
C VAL A 25 -20.56 -26.60 7.39
N ASN A 26 -19.90 -25.45 7.16
CA ASN A 26 -20.21 -24.21 7.88
C ASN A 26 -21.30 -23.35 7.22
N HIS A 27 -21.51 -23.46 5.90
CA HIS A 27 -22.43 -22.61 5.14
C HIS A 27 -23.24 -23.39 4.07
N PRO A 28 -23.88 -24.54 4.42
CA PRO A 28 -24.46 -25.50 3.45
C PRO A 28 -25.45 -24.86 2.46
N ASP A 29 -26.40 -24.08 2.97
CA ASP A 29 -27.44 -23.46 2.14
C ASP A 29 -26.90 -22.33 1.26
N HIS A 30 -25.83 -21.65 1.70
CA HIS A 30 -25.31 -20.45 1.07
C HIS A 30 -24.14 -20.69 0.12
N TYR A 31 -23.33 -21.74 0.32
CA TYR A 31 -22.21 -22.07 -0.57
C TYR A 31 -22.70 -22.36 -2.00
N LEU A 32 -21.94 -21.90 -3.00
CA LEU A 32 -22.21 -22.11 -4.43
C LEU A 32 -21.04 -22.82 -5.12
N THR A 33 -19.87 -22.18 -5.15
CA THR A 33 -18.65 -22.70 -5.79
C THR A 33 -17.43 -22.00 -5.18
N HIS A 34 -16.24 -22.58 -5.36
CA HIS A 34 -14.97 -21.92 -5.07
C HIS A 34 -14.06 -21.92 -6.30
N GLN A 35 -13.06 -21.03 -6.30
CA GLN A 35 -11.98 -20.99 -7.29
C GLN A 35 -10.65 -20.78 -6.56
N VAL A 36 -9.79 -21.80 -6.58
CA VAL A 36 -8.46 -21.76 -5.95
C VAL A 36 -7.53 -20.82 -6.71
N VAL A 37 -6.67 -20.09 -5.99
CA VAL A 37 -5.66 -19.19 -6.57
C VAL A 37 -4.38 -19.99 -6.87
N TYR A 38 -3.80 -19.74 -8.04
CA TYR A 38 -2.53 -20.34 -8.47
C TYR A 38 -1.44 -19.26 -8.58
N ASN A 39 -0.22 -19.60 -8.17
CA ASN A 39 0.96 -18.74 -8.27
C ASN A 39 1.41 -18.63 -9.73
N ALA A 40 0.73 -17.76 -10.47
CA ALA A 40 0.95 -17.53 -11.89
C ALA A 40 2.05 -16.49 -12.17
N ASN A 41 2.90 -16.08 -11.20
CA ASN A 41 3.84 -14.97 -11.37
C ASN A 41 4.81 -15.16 -12.57
N LYS A 42 5.34 -16.37 -12.76
CA LYS A 42 6.20 -16.72 -13.91
C LYS A 42 5.41 -16.67 -15.23
N LEU A 43 4.20 -17.22 -15.24
CA LEU A 43 3.29 -17.21 -16.39
C LEU A 43 2.87 -15.78 -16.76
N ALA A 44 2.53 -14.94 -15.79
CA ALA A 44 2.17 -13.54 -15.96
C ALA A 44 3.33 -12.74 -16.59
N LYS A 45 4.57 -12.98 -16.14
CA LYS A 45 5.77 -12.41 -16.78
C LYS A 45 5.89 -12.85 -18.24
N LEU A 46 5.76 -14.15 -18.54
CA LEU A 46 5.84 -14.66 -19.92
C LEU A 46 4.70 -14.15 -20.81
N VAL A 47 3.48 -13.98 -20.28
CA VAL A 47 2.34 -13.39 -20.99
C VAL A 47 2.54 -11.89 -21.22
N LYS A 48 3.13 -11.15 -20.27
CA LYS A 48 3.50 -9.75 -20.43
C LYS A 48 4.60 -9.56 -21.49
N GLU A 49 5.62 -10.42 -21.47
CA GLU A 49 6.65 -10.47 -22.51
C GLU A 49 6.08 -10.84 -23.89
N LYS A 50 5.15 -11.80 -23.95
CA LYS A 50 4.41 -12.15 -25.17
C LYS A 50 3.63 -10.95 -25.69
N LYS A 51 2.86 -10.28 -24.83
CA LYS A 51 2.03 -9.13 -25.22
C LYS A 51 2.92 -7.99 -25.71
N SER A 52 4.05 -7.71 -25.05
CA SER A 52 5.04 -6.75 -25.55
C SER A 52 5.57 -7.16 -26.93
N LYS A 53 6.01 -8.41 -27.11
CA LYS A 53 6.47 -8.93 -28.40
C LYS A 53 5.38 -8.98 -29.46
N GLN A 54 4.10 -9.14 -29.08
CA GLN A 54 2.94 -9.09 -29.98
C GLN A 54 2.64 -7.66 -30.41
N ASN A 55 2.69 -6.68 -29.51
CA ASN A 55 2.54 -5.26 -29.83
C ASN A 55 3.69 -4.79 -30.74
N TRP A 56 4.94 -5.22 -30.47
CA TRP A 56 6.07 -4.98 -31.37
C TRP A 56 5.89 -5.69 -32.71
N LEU A 57 5.44 -6.96 -32.71
CA LEU A 57 5.13 -7.69 -33.93
C LEU A 57 4.03 -6.99 -34.74
N GLU A 58 3.01 -6.45 -34.10
CA GLU A 58 1.93 -5.69 -34.73
C GLU A 58 2.46 -4.36 -35.30
N TYR A 59 3.30 -3.63 -34.57
CA TYR A 59 4.00 -2.44 -35.07
C TYR A 59 4.88 -2.77 -36.29
N TYR A 60 5.68 -3.84 -36.22
CA TYR A 60 6.48 -4.29 -37.36
C TYR A 60 5.59 -4.80 -38.49
N GLN A 61 4.52 -5.55 -38.23
CA GLN A 61 3.56 -6.01 -39.23
C GLN A 61 2.87 -4.83 -39.92
N LEU A 62 2.48 -3.77 -39.22
CA LEU A 62 1.97 -2.53 -39.85
C LEU A 62 3.05 -1.81 -40.68
N LYS A 63 4.32 -1.86 -40.26
CA LYS A 63 5.46 -1.38 -41.05
C LYS A 63 5.78 -2.27 -42.27
N TYR A 64 5.34 -3.53 -42.23
CA TYR A 64 5.75 -4.63 -43.10
C TYR A 64 4.58 -5.19 -43.96
N SER A 65 3.35 -4.73 -43.74
CA SER A 65 2.29 -4.69 -44.77
C SER A 65 2.66 -3.76 -45.94
N ARG A 66 3.84 -3.14 -45.88
CA ARG A 66 4.52 -2.45 -46.99
C ARG A 66 5.65 -3.28 -47.66
N ASN A 67 6.03 -4.48 -47.17
CA ASN A 67 7.00 -5.45 -47.78
C ASN A 67 7.07 -6.76 -46.94
N GLN A 68 7.02 -7.98 -47.52
CA GLN A 68 6.40 -9.18 -46.88
C GLN A 68 7.30 -10.37 -46.38
N SER A 69 6.74 -11.18 -45.44
CA SER A 69 7.18 -12.48 -44.79
C SER A 69 8.19 -12.42 -43.60
N THR A 70 8.06 -13.04 -42.40
CA THR A 70 7.31 -14.22 -41.86
C THR A 70 7.05 -14.05 -40.32
N ARG A 71 6.53 -15.05 -39.57
CA ARG A 71 6.16 -14.97 -38.11
C ARG A 71 6.38 -16.30 -37.33
N PRO A 72 6.86 -16.29 -36.06
CA PRO A 72 6.89 -17.48 -35.17
C PRO A 72 6.17 -17.31 -33.79
N MET A 73 5.67 -18.41 -33.17
CA MET A 73 5.22 -18.46 -31.75
C MET A 73 4.93 -19.91 -31.26
N MET A 74 5.50 -20.39 -30.13
CA MET A 74 5.06 -21.65 -29.47
C MET A 74 5.36 -21.87 -27.95
N LYS A 75 5.81 -20.89 -27.16
CA LYS A 75 6.33 -21.14 -25.77
C LYS A 75 5.36 -20.96 -24.58
N ILE A 76 4.05 -20.85 -24.80
CA ILE A 76 3.10 -20.32 -23.76
C ILE A 76 1.93 -21.25 -23.44
N ALA A 77 1.61 -22.19 -24.32
CA ALA A 77 0.64 -23.25 -24.00
C ALA A 77 1.24 -24.19 -22.93
N GLU A 78 2.47 -24.64 -23.14
CA GLU A 78 3.25 -25.52 -22.26
C GLU A 78 3.35 -25.01 -20.81
N GLU A 79 3.75 -23.74 -20.60
CA GLU A 79 3.84 -23.18 -19.25
C GLU A 79 2.48 -23.06 -18.55
N ARG A 80 1.39 -22.83 -19.30
CA ARG A 80 0.03 -22.77 -18.72
C ARG A 80 -0.38 -24.13 -18.17
N GLU A 81 -0.08 -25.19 -18.91
CA GLU A 81 -0.33 -26.58 -18.48
C GLU A 81 0.50 -26.90 -17.24
N ASN A 82 1.80 -26.60 -17.25
CA ASN A 82 2.69 -26.77 -16.11
C ASN A 82 2.23 -26.03 -14.85
N VAL A 83 1.72 -24.79 -14.94
CA VAL A 83 1.21 -24.06 -13.75
C VAL A 83 -0.10 -24.67 -13.22
N THR A 84 -0.89 -25.31 -14.08
CA THR A 84 -2.16 -25.94 -13.68
C THR A 84 -1.94 -27.33 -13.08
N SER A 85 -0.94 -28.09 -13.55
CA SER A 85 -0.64 -29.45 -13.09
C SER A 85 0.25 -29.51 -11.84
N ASN A 86 1.01 -28.46 -11.52
CA ASN A 86 1.94 -28.47 -10.39
C ASN A 86 1.24 -28.13 -9.05
N PRO A 87 1.13 -29.07 -8.09
CA PRO A 87 0.50 -28.78 -6.79
C PRO A 87 1.27 -27.72 -5.98
N LYS A 88 2.59 -27.61 -6.19
CA LYS A 88 3.43 -26.55 -5.58
C LYS A 88 3.12 -25.13 -6.08
N ALA A 89 2.35 -25.00 -7.16
CA ALA A 89 1.88 -23.70 -7.65
C ALA A 89 0.55 -23.29 -7.01
N ILE A 90 -0.15 -24.18 -6.28
CA ILE A 90 -1.39 -23.87 -5.58
C ILE A 90 -1.09 -22.94 -4.41
N MET A 91 -1.93 -21.92 -4.22
CA MET A 91 -1.82 -20.97 -3.12
C MET A 91 -2.79 -21.33 -2.00
N PRO A 92 -2.48 -21.05 -0.72
CA PRO A 92 -3.41 -21.19 0.40
C PRO A 92 -4.45 -20.04 0.41
N ALA A 93 -5.08 -19.80 -0.74
CA ALA A 93 -6.07 -18.75 -0.98
C ALA A 93 -7.06 -19.18 -2.06
N ALA A 94 -8.33 -18.83 -1.87
CA ALA A 94 -9.42 -19.17 -2.78
C ALA A 94 -10.48 -18.06 -2.81
N PHE A 95 -11.12 -17.87 -3.96
CA PHE A 95 -12.33 -17.06 -4.07
C PHE A 95 -13.55 -17.96 -3.87
N VAL A 96 -14.39 -17.63 -2.90
CA VAL A 96 -15.63 -18.38 -2.60
C VAL A 96 -16.83 -17.57 -3.07
N SER A 97 -17.69 -18.23 -3.84
CA SER A 97 -18.97 -17.70 -4.29
C SER A 97 -20.11 -18.28 -3.45
N PHE A 98 -21.09 -17.44 -3.17
CA PHE A 98 -22.27 -17.79 -2.39
C PHE A 98 -23.53 -17.53 -3.22
N LYS A 99 -24.55 -18.39 -3.06
CA LYS A 99 -25.87 -18.25 -3.68
C LYS A 99 -26.55 -16.94 -3.30
N THR A 100 -26.32 -16.47 -2.07
CA THR A 100 -26.94 -15.27 -1.49
C THR A 100 -25.90 -14.20 -1.15
N ARG A 101 -26.22 -12.92 -1.42
CA ARG A 101 -25.40 -11.78 -0.98
C ARG A 101 -25.27 -11.70 0.54
N TRP A 102 -26.31 -12.07 1.28
CA TRP A 102 -26.31 -12.08 2.75
C TRP A 102 -25.30 -13.09 3.32
N GLY A 103 -25.32 -14.35 2.87
CA GLY A 103 -24.32 -15.35 3.28
C GLY A 103 -22.87 -14.92 2.97
N ALA A 104 -22.64 -14.28 1.83
CA ALA A 104 -21.32 -13.68 1.53
C ALA A 104 -20.93 -12.57 2.51
N ALA A 105 -21.89 -11.73 2.93
CA ALA A 105 -21.65 -10.67 3.91
C ALA A 105 -21.34 -11.21 5.30
N VAL A 106 -22.11 -12.21 5.75
CA VAL A 106 -21.88 -12.89 7.03
C VAL A 106 -20.50 -13.56 7.03
N CYS A 107 -20.15 -14.32 5.99
CA CYS A 107 -18.83 -14.93 5.86
C CYS A 107 -17.67 -13.92 5.89
N ALA A 108 -17.80 -12.78 5.20
CA ALA A 108 -16.77 -11.73 5.17
C ALA A 108 -16.66 -10.91 6.48
N GLN A 109 -17.65 -10.98 7.37
CA GLN A 109 -17.69 -10.23 8.65
C GLN A 109 -17.44 -11.12 9.88
N THR A 110 -17.65 -12.43 9.78
CA THR A 110 -17.50 -13.38 10.89
C THR A 110 -16.15 -14.07 10.87
N GLN A 111 -15.56 -14.26 12.05
CA GLN A 111 -14.33 -15.05 12.18
C GLN A 111 -14.65 -16.54 12.05
N GLN A 112 -14.09 -17.20 11.04
CA GLN A 112 -14.43 -18.57 10.66
C GLN A 112 -13.80 -19.66 11.56
N SER A 113 -12.75 -19.34 12.32
CA SER A 113 -12.02 -20.32 13.14
C SER A 113 -11.53 -19.75 14.47
N ARG A 114 -11.28 -20.63 15.45
CA ARG A 114 -10.77 -20.26 16.79
C ARG A 114 -9.43 -19.52 16.74
N ASN A 115 -8.58 -19.84 15.76
CA ASN A 115 -7.33 -19.11 15.52
C ASN A 115 -7.59 -17.96 14.52
N PRO A 116 -7.38 -16.68 14.90
CA PRO A 116 -7.67 -15.53 14.05
C PRO A 116 -6.72 -15.35 12.85
N THR A 117 -5.64 -16.13 12.75
CA THR A 117 -4.68 -16.02 11.62
C THR A 117 -4.98 -16.95 10.46
N ILE A 118 -5.84 -17.96 10.62
CA ILE A 118 -6.23 -18.92 9.58
C ILE A 118 -7.66 -18.66 9.12
N TRP A 119 -8.01 -19.12 7.91
CA TRP A 119 -9.34 -18.89 7.31
C TRP A 119 -9.74 -17.42 7.30
N LEU A 120 -8.79 -16.55 6.92
CA LEU A 120 -8.98 -15.11 6.84
C LEU A 120 -9.94 -14.78 5.69
N THR A 121 -11.15 -14.34 6.02
CA THR A 121 -12.17 -13.93 5.06
C THR A 121 -12.14 -12.41 4.86
N GLU A 122 -12.00 -11.98 3.61
CA GLU A 122 -12.08 -10.58 3.20
C GLU A 122 -13.10 -10.43 2.07
N TRP A 123 -13.69 -9.24 1.93
CA TRP A 123 -14.48 -8.91 0.75
C TRP A 123 -13.62 -9.02 -0.51
N ALA A 124 -14.03 -9.84 -1.48
CA ALA A 124 -13.30 -9.94 -2.74
C ALA A 124 -13.46 -8.62 -3.53
N SER A 125 -12.34 -7.99 -3.89
CA SER A 125 -12.32 -6.87 -4.82
C SER A 125 -12.78 -7.32 -6.22
N GLU A 126 -13.19 -6.38 -7.08
CA GLU A 126 -13.55 -6.70 -8.46
C GLU A 126 -12.36 -7.35 -9.20
N LEU A 127 -12.63 -8.34 -10.06
CA LEU A 127 -11.61 -9.17 -10.72
C LEU A 127 -10.53 -8.39 -11.51
N ARG A 128 -10.84 -7.16 -11.94
CA ARG A 128 -9.88 -6.26 -12.61
C ARG A 128 -8.97 -5.50 -11.64
N ASP A 129 -9.43 -5.29 -10.41
CA ASP A 129 -8.75 -4.52 -9.37
C ASP A 129 -7.95 -5.42 -8.40
N VAL A 130 -8.14 -6.75 -8.48
CA VAL A 130 -7.31 -7.73 -7.79
C VAL A 130 -5.86 -7.61 -8.27
N TYR A 131 -4.94 -7.21 -7.39
CA TYR A 131 -3.51 -7.22 -7.67
C TYR A 131 -2.91 -8.60 -7.37
N TRP A 132 -2.98 -9.48 -8.37
CA TRP A 132 -2.63 -10.92 -8.29
C TRP A 132 -1.23 -11.21 -7.73
N GLU A 133 -0.22 -10.38 -8.03
CA GLU A 133 1.15 -10.58 -7.53
C GLU A 133 1.27 -10.43 -6.00
N ASN A 134 0.35 -9.70 -5.35
CA ASN A 134 0.32 -9.55 -3.88
C ASN A 134 -0.52 -10.63 -3.18
N LEU A 135 -1.42 -11.34 -3.89
CA LEU A 135 -2.04 -12.56 -3.37
C LEU A 135 -1.01 -13.67 -3.14
N ALA A 136 0.14 -13.59 -3.82
CA ALA A 136 1.21 -14.58 -3.72
C ALA A 136 1.98 -14.57 -2.38
N ILE A 137 1.67 -13.65 -1.47
CA ILE A 137 2.54 -13.30 -0.33
C ILE A 137 1.98 -13.90 0.97
N PRO A 138 2.73 -14.76 1.69
CA PRO A 138 2.25 -15.38 2.92
C PRO A 138 2.14 -14.36 4.06
N TYR A 139 1.15 -14.55 4.93
CA TYR A 139 0.72 -13.59 5.97
C TYR A 139 1.88 -13.04 6.81
N VAL A 140 2.77 -13.90 7.32
CA VAL A 140 3.91 -13.51 8.16
C VAL A 140 4.84 -12.51 7.45
N SER A 141 5.05 -12.69 6.14
CA SER A 141 5.91 -11.80 5.36
C SER A 141 5.27 -10.44 5.05
N LEU A 142 3.93 -10.33 5.09
CA LEU A 142 3.24 -9.05 5.01
C LEU A 142 3.52 -8.21 6.26
N SER A 143 3.51 -8.81 7.45
CA SER A 143 3.82 -8.15 8.72
C SER A 143 5.25 -7.61 8.75
N ILE A 144 6.23 -8.40 8.28
CA ILE A 144 7.64 -7.98 8.18
C ILE A 144 7.79 -6.80 7.18
N ARG A 145 7.16 -6.88 6.01
CA ARG A 145 7.19 -5.79 5.01
C ARG A 145 6.58 -4.49 5.56
N LYS A 146 5.46 -4.58 6.27
CA LYS A 146 4.85 -3.43 6.96
C LYS A 146 5.81 -2.81 7.98
N LEU A 147 6.44 -3.62 8.83
CA LEU A 147 7.43 -3.16 9.80
C LEU A 147 8.60 -2.43 9.13
N ILE A 148 9.17 -2.98 8.06
CA ILE A 148 10.27 -2.35 7.30
C ILE A 148 9.83 -0.98 6.75
N ILE A 149 8.63 -0.88 6.17
CA ILE A 149 8.10 0.39 5.63
C ILE A 149 7.87 1.40 6.76
N THR A 150 7.28 0.99 7.88
CA THR A 150 7.08 1.86 9.05
C THR A 150 8.41 2.36 9.64
N VAL A 151 9.41 1.50 9.78
CA VAL A 151 10.74 1.87 10.27
C VAL A 151 11.47 2.81 9.30
N ALA A 152 11.41 2.54 8.00
CA ALA A 152 11.98 3.43 6.99
C ALA A 152 11.30 4.81 7.01
N PHE A 153 9.98 4.87 7.18
CA PHE A 153 9.23 6.12 7.32
C PHE A 153 9.54 6.87 8.62
N PHE A 154 9.77 6.16 9.73
CA PHE A 154 10.23 6.74 10.98
C PHE A 154 11.60 7.43 10.83
N PHE A 155 12.59 6.75 10.21
CA PHE A 155 13.88 7.38 9.96
C PHE A 155 13.77 8.57 8.99
N LEU A 156 12.95 8.47 7.95
CA LEU A 156 12.68 9.57 7.04
C LEU A 156 12.14 10.79 7.80
N THR A 157 11.12 10.61 8.63
CA THR A 157 10.54 11.73 9.41
C THR A 157 11.53 12.31 10.44
N PHE A 158 12.31 11.46 11.14
CA PHE A 158 13.33 11.91 12.07
C PHE A 158 14.43 12.76 11.40
N PHE A 159 15.00 12.30 10.29
CA PHE A 159 16.05 13.04 9.58
C PHE A 159 15.56 14.35 8.97
N PHE A 160 14.28 14.47 8.62
CA PHE A 160 13.69 15.71 8.14
C PHE A 160 13.27 16.67 9.27
N MET A 161 12.98 16.17 10.48
CA MET A 161 12.58 16.99 11.63
C MET A 161 13.75 17.83 12.18
N ASN A 162 14.95 17.24 12.28
CA ASN A 162 16.15 17.93 12.77
C ASN A 162 16.53 19.22 12.01
N PRO A 163 16.64 19.26 10.67
CA PRO A 163 16.92 20.49 9.94
C PRO A 163 15.77 21.51 10.01
N ILE A 164 14.51 21.06 10.10
CA ILE A 164 13.37 21.96 10.29
C ILE A 164 13.49 22.65 11.66
N ALA A 165 13.76 21.90 12.73
CA ALA A 165 13.97 22.46 14.07
C ALA A 165 15.16 23.44 14.11
N PHE A 166 16.25 23.12 13.39
CA PHE A 166 17.40 24.02 13.27
C PHE A 166 17.05 25.34 12.56
N VAL A 167 16.38 25.29 11.40
CA VAL A 167 15.93 26.49 10.67
C VAL A 167 14.92 27.30 11.50
N GLN A 168 13.99 26.64 12.19
CA GLN A 168 13.05 27.30 13.11
C GLN A 168 13.77 27.98 14.28
N SER A 169 14.84 27.39 14.83
CA SER A 169 15.64 28.00 15.90
C SER A 169 16.38 29.26 15.45
N LEU A 170 16.89 29.27 14.20
CA LEU A 170 17.53 30.45 13.61
C LEU A 170 16.54 31.55 13.23
N ALA A 171 15.30 31.20 12.91
CA ALA A 171 14.23 32.17 12.60
C ALA A 171 13.69 32.91 13.84
N ASN A 172 13.94 32.41 15.06
CA ASN A 172 13.50 33.05 16.31
C ASN A 172 14.53 34.09 16.80
N ILE A 173 14.72 35.15 16.00
CA ILE A 173 15.82 36.12 16.13
C ILE A 173 15.82 36.84 17.49
N GLU A 174 14.64 37.18 18.03
CA GLU A 174 14.49 37.87 19.34
C GLU A 174 15.13 37.08 20.50
N GLY A 175 15.12 35.75 20.43
CA GLY A 175 15.73 34.89 21.45
C GLY A 175 17.26 34.88 21.42
N ILE A 176 17.84 35.03 20.22
CA ILE A 176 19.30 35.02 20.01
C ILE A 176 19.89 36.43 20.24
N GLU A 177 19.15 37.48 19.88
CA GLU A 177 19.55 38.88 20.05
C GLU A 177 19.85 39.24 21.52
N LYS A 178 19.15 38.59 22.46
CA LYS A 178 19.32 38.80 23.90
C LYS A 178 20.55 38.12 24.50
N GLU A 179 20.94 36.96 23.98
CA GLU A 179 22.07 36.17 24.50
C GLU A 179 23.41 36.54 23.84
N ALA A 180 23.42 37.04 22.60
CA ALA A 180 24.66 37.33 21.86
C ALA A 180 24.54 38.56 20.91
N PRO A 181 24.69 39.80 21.41
CA PRO A 181 24.50 41.01 20.60
C PRO A 181 25.53 41.23 19.48
N PHE A 182 26.62 40.45 19.45
CA PHE A 182 27.71 40.60 18.47
C PHE A 182 27.45 39.94 17.11
N LEU A 183 26.44 39.06 16.98
CA LEU A 183 26.19 38.32 15.73
C LEU A 183 25.26 39.03 14.71
N LYS A 184 24.62 40.16 15.08
CA LYS A 184 23.57 40.84 14.28
C LYS A 184 23.87 40.88 12.78
N ALA A 185 24.99 41.49 12.39
CA ALA A 185 25.33 41.74 10.99
C ALA A 185 25.70 40.49 10.17
N ILE A 186 26.04 39.37 10.83
CA ILE A 186 26.41 38.11 10.15
C ILE A 186 25.17 37.21 10.02
N ILE A 187 24.31 37.19 11.04
CA ILE A 187 23.03 36.46 11.02
C ILE A 187 22.12 36.98 9.92
N GLU A 188 21.94 38.30 9.82
CA GLU A 188 20.92 38.90 8.93
C GLU A 188 21.09 38.49 7.46
N VAL A 189 22.32 38.57 6.91
CA VAL A 189 22.57 38.26 5.48
C VAL A 189 22.60 36.75 5.18
N SER A 190 23.10 35.94 6.12
CA SER A 190 23.24 34.49 5.94
C SER A 190 21.94 33.73 6.21
N VAL A 191 21.13 34.19 7.17
CA VAL A 191 19.89 33.51 7.57
C VAL A 191 18.72 33.88 6.64
N LEU A 192 18.60 35.11 6.16
CA LEU A 192 17.57 35.47 5.16
C LEU A 192 17.70 34.64 3.88
N SER A 193 18.90 34.55 3.31
CA SER A 193 19.14 33.77 2.09
C SER A 193 18.89 32.26 2.28
N PHE A 194 19.16 31.71 3.47
CA PHE A 194 18.81 30.32 3.81
C PHE A 194 17.32 30.11 4.07
N ILE A 195 16.63 31.06 4.73
CA ILE A 195 15.18 31.01 4.96
C ILE A 195 14.43 31.09 3.64
N ASP A 196 14.80 32.00 2.74
CA ASP A 196 14.17 32.11 1.41
C ASP A 196 14.38 30.85 0.59
N LEU A 197 15.61 30.31 0.57
CA LEU A 197 15.92 29.05 -0.11
C LEU A 197 15.10 27.89 0.48
N PHE A 198 15.02 27.76 1.81
CA PHE A 198 14.30 26.67 2.48
C PHE A 198 12.76 26.82 2.39
N SER A 199 12.24 28.05 2.41
CA SER A 199 10.84 28.36 2.18
C SER A 199 10.43 27.96 0.75
N ILE A 200 11.24 28.33 -0.25
CA ILE A 200 11.05 27.90 -1.64
C ILE A 200 11.15 26.37 -1.76
N TYR A 201 12.16 25.72 -1.17
CA TYR A 201 12.35 24.25 -1.24
C TYR A 201 11.35 23.44 -0.41
N SER A 202 10.61 24.04 0.54
CA SER A 202 9.56 23.37 1.31
C SER A 202 8.16 23.60 0.71
N PHE A 203 7.90 24.75 0.08
CA PHE A 203 6.67 25.00 -0.68
C PHE A 203 6.66 24.36 -2.07
N THR A 204 7.79 24.32 -2.79
CA THR A 204 7.83 23.78 -4.16
C THR A 204 7.44 22.30 -4.27
N PRO A 205 7.77 21.37 -3.34
CA PRO A 205 7.25 20.01 -3.36
C PRO A 205 5.72 19.99 -3.16
N ILE A 206 5.18 20.82 -2.27
CA ILE A 206 3.74 20.85 -1.95
C ILE A 206 2.93 21.42 -3.12
N ALA A 207 3.46 22.42 -3.83
CA ALA A 207 2.89 22.95 -5.05
C ALA A 207 3.03 21.98 -6.24
N SER A 208 4.17 21.29 -6.37
CA SER A 208 4.39 20.24 -7.39
C SER A 208 3.50 19.00 -7.16
N LEU A 209 3.19 18.66 -5.89
CA LEU A 209 2.22 17.62 -5.54
C LEU A 209 0.76 18.05 -5.72
N MET A 210 0.47 19.31 -6.02
CA MET A 210 -0.89 19.83 -6.14
C MET A 210 -1.74 19.13 -7.23
N PRO A 211 -1.23 18.85 -8.46
CA PRO A 211 -1.94 17.98 -9.42
C PRO A 211 -2.13 16.53 -8.91
N LEU A 212 -1.26 16.04 -8.02
CA LEU A 212 -1.33 14.69 -7.45
C LEU A 212 -2.31 14.57 -6.25
N LYS A 213 -2.90 15.69 -5.79
CA LYS A 213 -3.85 15.71 -4.66
C LYS A 213 -5.11 14.87 -4.87
N HIS A 214 -5.52 14.57 -6.11
CA HIS A 214 -6.72 13.76 -6.35
C HIS A 214 -6.59 12.30 -5.89
N GLY A 215 -5.38 11.70 -5.95
CA GLY A 215 -5.17 10.31 -5.52
C GLY A 215 -4.79 10.16 -4.04
N ILE A 216 -3.98 11.09 -3.51
CA ILE A 216 -3.33 10.92 -2.19
C ILE A 216 -4.18 11.43 -1.02
N ARG A 217 -5.19 12.29 -1.27
CA ARG A 217 -6.05 12.91 -0.23
C ARG A 217 -6.74 11.90 0.68
N LEU A 218 -7.06 10.70 0.19
CA LEU A 218 -7.78 9.68 0.97
C LEU A 218 -6.88 8.95 1.98
N VAL A 219 -5.60 8.74 1.66
CA VAL A 219 -4.69 7.90 2.47
C VAL A 219 -3.89 8.72 3.48
N PHE A 220 -3.42 9.90 3.08
CA PHE A 220 -2.45 10.67 3.88
C PHE A 220 -3.08 11.46 5.02
N ASN A 221 -4.33 11.93 4.83
CA ASN A 221 -4.94 12.95 5.69
C ASN A 221 -5.44 12.40 7.05
N HIS A 222 -5.68 11.10 7.16
CA HIS A 222 -6.22 10.47 8.38
C HIS A 222 -5.16 9.71 9.20
N LEU A 223 -4.10 9.21 8.56
CA LEU A 223 -3.06 8.43 9.25
C LEU A 223 -2.04 9.34 9.95
N LEU A 224 -1.40 10.24 9.20
CA LEU A 224 -0.34 11.08 9.77
C LEU A 224 -0.85 12.12 10.77
N PHE A 225 -2.07 12.63 10.62
CA PHE A 225 -2.58 13.63 11.56
C PHE A 225 -2.85 13.04 12.95
N MET A 226 -3.24 11.77 13.03
CA MET A 226 -3.44 11.07 14.31
C MET A 226 -2.10 10.65 14.93
N ASP A 227 -1.23 10.00 14.16
CA ASP A 227 0.06 9.50 14.67
C ASP A 227 0.98 10.66 15.13
N LEU A 228 1.01 11.76 14.37
CA LEU A 228 1.80 12.94 14.73
C LEU A 228 1.25 13.62 16.00
N LEU A 229 -0.08 13.71 16.15
CA LEU A 229 -0.70 14.27 17.37
C LEU A 229 -0.44 13.38 18.59
N VAL A 230 -0.50 12.06 18.47
CA VAL A 230 -0.21 11.13 19.58
C VAL A 230 1.26 11.24 19.99
N LEU A 231 2.20 11.26 19.04
CA LEU A 231 3.63 11.47 19.32
C LEU A 231 3.91 12.85 19.93
N PHE A 232 3.24 13.92 19.48
CA PHE A 232 3.34 15.25 20.10
C PHE A 232 2.86 15.24 21.55
N LYS A 233 1.74 14.56 21.83
CA LYS A 233 1.14 14.48 23.18
C LYS A 233 1.98 13.66 24.16
N ILE A 234 2.69 12.64 23.67
CA ILE A 234 3.62 11.82 24.46
C ILE A 234 4.93 12.58 24.72
N CYS A 235 5.44 13.33 23.74
CA CYS A 235 6.70 14.07 23.86
C CYS A 235 6.57 15.37 24.67
N PHE A 236 5.41 16.04 24.62
CA PHE A 236 5.14 17.29 25.34
C PHE A 236 3.88 17.18 26.23
N PRO A 237 3.99 16.62 27.44
CA PRO A 237 2.84 16.40 28.33
C PRO A 237 2.37 17.66 29.09
N SER A 238 2.98 18.84 28.88
CA SER A 238 2.66 20.06 29.64
C SER A 238 2.75 21.35 28.82
N SER A 239 1.70 22.17 28.92
CA SER A 239 1.64 23.62 28.66
C SER A 239 1.87 24.16 27.24
N SER A 240 2.77 23.60 26.43
CA SER A 240 3.17 24.16 25.13
C SER A 240 2.11 24.03 24.01
N MET A 241 1.19 23.08 24.14
CA MET A 241 0.17 22.80 23.11
C MET A 241 -0.83 23.96 22.90
N VAL A 242 -1.13 24.73 23.95
CA VAL A 242 -2.06 25.88 23.85
C VAL A 242 -1.44 27.02 23.05
N VAL A 243 -0.15 27.30 23.29
CA VAL A 243 0.57 28.41 22.64
C VAL A 243 0.73 28.16 21.13
N LEU A 244 1.07 26.93 20.73
CA LEU A 244 1.17 26.55 19.32
C LEU A 244 -0.16 26.60 18.57
N LEU A 245 -1.29 26.27 19.23
CA LEU A 245 -2.61 26.39 18.61
C LEU A 245 -3.04 27.86 18.46
N SER A 246 -2.70 28.74 19.40
CA SER A 246 -2.96 30.19 19.26
C SER A 246 -2.14 30.84 18.13
N GLY A 247 -0.91 30.38 17.88
CA GLY A 247 -0.05 30.90 16.80
C GLY A 247 -0.52 30.52 15.39
N LEU A 248 -1.31 29.46 15.24
CA LEU A 248 -1.84 29.00 13.95
C LEU A 248 -3.16 29.68 13.54
N GLY A 249 -3.65 30.65 14.30
CA GLY A 249 -4.85 31.42 13.95
C GLY A 249 -6.17 30.64 14.04
N TRP A 250 -6.16 29.44 14.64
CA TRP A 250 -7.38 28.66 14.88
C TRP A 250 -8.00 29.05 16.21
N SER A 251 -8.81 30.11 16.17
CA SER A 251 -9.77 30.38 17.23
C SER A 251 -10.76 29.21 17.31
N LEU A 252 -10.64 28.37 18.35
CA LEU A 252 -11.75 27.53 18.78
C LEU A 252 -12.85 28.47 19.30
N GLY A 253 -13.80 28.76 18.42
CA GLY A 253 -14.98 29.57 18.75
C GLY A 253 -15.74 28.94 19.90
N SER A 254 -15.61 29.53 21.08
CA SER A 254 -16.39 29.17 22.27
C SER A 254 -17.85 29.60 22.09
N ARG A 255 -18.73 28.63 21.76
CA ARG A 255 -20.15 28.60 22.13
C ARG A 255 -20.71 27.18 22.00
#